data_AF-A0AAV6YRN5-F1
#
_entry.id   AF-A0AAV6YRN5-F1
#
_cell.length_a   1.000
_cell.length_b   1.000
_cell.length_c   1.000
_cell.angle_alpha   90.00
_cell.angle_beta   90.00
_cell.angle_gamma   90.00
#
_symmetry.space_group_name_H-M   'P 1'
#
loop_
_entity.id
_entity.type
_entity.pdbx_description
1 polymer ?
#
loop_
_entity_poly.entity_id
_entity_poly.type
_entity_poly.pdbx_seq_one_letter_code
_entity_poly.pdbx_strand_id
1 'polypeptide(L)' 'MFSKEVELADSMQTLFRGNSLASKIMTFCFKVYGATYLQKLLEPLLRVIIMAPEWQHVSFEVDSTRFEVLF' A
#
# COMPACT_ATOMS: atom_id res chain seq x y z
N MET A 1 0.63 -12.39 -21.64
CA MET A 1 0.12 -11.10 -21.08
C MET A 1 1.26 -10.30 -20.47
N PHE A 2 1.95 -10.78 -19.42
CA PHE A 2 3.06 -10.03 -18.81
C PHE A 2 4.26 -9.82 -19.73
N SER A 3 4.67 -10.82 -20.51
CA SER A 3 5.75 -10.65 -21.50
C SER A 3 5.45 -9.54 -22.52
N LYS A 4 4.18 -9.44 -22.96
CA LYS A 4 3.73 -8.38 -23.88
C LYS A 4 3.75 -7.00 -23.22
N GLU A 5 3.43 -6.90 -21.94
CA GLU A 5 3.54 -5.64 -21.20
C GLU A 5 5.01 -5.20 -21.07
N VAL A 6 5.93 -6.16 -20.86
CA VAL A 6 7.38 -5.91 -20.79
C VAL A 6 7.93 -5.46 -22.14
N GLU A 7 7.51 -6.11 -23.23
CA GLU A 7 7.91 -5.74 -24.60
C GLU A 7 7.47 -4.33 -25.00
N LEU A 8 6.33 -3.86 -24.47
CA LEU A 8 5.74 -2.56 -24.81
C LEU A 8 6.17 -1.42 -23.87
N ALA A 9 6.87 -1.72 -22.78
CA ALA A 9 7.28 -0.70 -21.81
C ALA A 9 8.52 0.05 -22.30
N ASP A 10 8.46 1.39 -22.31
CA ASP A 10 9.60 2.24 -22.69
C ASP A 10 10.80 2.10 -21.73
N SER A 11 10.54 1.73 -20.48
CA SER A 11 11.56 1.56 -19.44
C SER A 11 11.07 0.63 -18.34
N MET A 12 12.00 0.11 -17.53
CA MET A 12 11.63 -0.72 -16.37
C MET A 12 10.81 0.07 -15.33
N GLN A 13 11.03 1.39 -15.24
CA GLN A 13 10.38 2.27 -14.27
C GLN A 13 8.89 2.50 -14.53
N THR A 14 8.41 2.23 -15.76
CA THR A 14 7.01 2.38 -16.16
C THR A 14 6.24 1.06 -16.15
N LEU A 15 6.95 -0.07 -16.02
CA LEU A 15 6.38 -1.40 -16.08
C LEU A 15 5.36 -1.64 -14.95
N PHE A 16 4.15 -2.09 -15.31
CA PHE A 16 3.02 -2.34 -14.40
C PHE A 16 2.61 -1.16 -13.51
N ARG A 17 3.02 0.06 -13.86
CA ARG A 17 2.71 1.27 -13.07
C ARG A 17 1.39 1.93 -13.45
N GLY A 18 0.77 1.47 -14.54
CA GLY A 18 -0.49 1.98 -15.08
C GLY A 18 -1.70 1.08 -14.83
N ASN A 19 -2.82 1.42 -15.47
CA ASN A 19 -4.10 0.70 -15.35
C ASN A 19 -4.36 -0.28 -16.51
N SER A 20 -3.30 -0.83 -17.09
CA SER A 20 -3.41 -1.81 -18.17
C SER A 20 -4.13 -3.09 -17.74
N LEU A 21 -4.57 -3.88 -18.72
CA LEU A 21 -5.18 -5.18 -18.45
C LEU A 21 -4.21 -6.11 -17.69
N ALA A 22 -2.93 -6.11 -18.04
CA ALA A 22 -1.92 -6.90 -17.34
C ALA A 22 -1.80 -6.50 -15.87
N SER A 23 -1.73 -5.20 -15.58
CA SER A 23 -1.64 -4.67 -14.21
C SER A 23 -2.88 -4.99 -13.38
N LYS A 24 -4.07 -4.96 -14.00
CA LYS A 24 -5.34 -5.37 -13.38
C LYS A 24 -5.38 -6.87 -13.09
N ILE A 25 -4.92 -7.71 -14.01
CA ILE A 25 -4.83 -9.18 -13.81
C ILE A 25 -3.86 -9.48 -12.66
N MET A 26 -2.69 -8.84 -12.64
CA MET A 26 -1.71 -8.99 -11.56
C MET A 26 -2.30 -8.61 -10.20
N THR A 27 -2.93 -7.45 -10.11
CA THR A 27 -3.62 -6.98 -8.89
C THR A 27 -4.72 -7.96 -8.46
N PHE A 28 -5.49 -8.48 -9.41
CA PHE A 28 -6.53 -9.46 -9.13
C PHE A 28 -5.95 -10.75 -8.54
N CYS A 29 -4.88 -11.29 -9.13
CA CYS A 29 -4.18 -12.46 -8.60
C CYS A 29 -3.68 -12.23 -7.16
N PHE A 30 -3.04 -11.09 -6.89
CA PHE A 30 -2.61 -10.77 -5.52
C PHE A 30 -3.78 -10.65 -4.55
N LYS A 31 -4.91 -10.08 -4.99
CA LYS A 31 -6.09 -9.97 -4.15
C LYS A 31 -6.67 -11.34 -3.81
N VAL A 32 -6.92 -12.19 -4.80
CA VAL A 32 -7.62 -13.46 -4.56
C VAL A 32 -6.76 -14.48 -3.83
N TYR A 33 -5.45 -14.50 -4.07
CA TYR A 33 -4.55 -15.46 -3.42
C TYR A 33 -3.84 -14.90 -2.18
N GLY A 34 -3.66 -13.58 -2.10
CA GLY A 34 -2.90 -12.91 -1.03
C GLY A 34 -3.75 -12.27 0.06
N ALA A 35 -5.07 -12.14 -0.09
CA ALA A 35 -5.92 -11.46 0.90
C ALA A 35 -5.79 -12.04 2.31
N THR A 36 -5.90 -13.37 2.45
CA THR A 36 -5.77 -14.02 3.76
C THR A 36 -4.36 -13.88 4.33
N TYR A 37 -3.34 -13.91 3.48
CA TYR A 37 -1.95 -13.70 3.91
C TYR A 37 -1.76 -12.28 4.45
N LEU A 38 -2.17 -11.26 3.69
CA LEU A 38 -2.06 -9.85 4.10
C LEU A 38 -2.87 -9.57 5.36
N GLN A 39 -4.08 -10.10 5.48
CA GLN A 39 -4.89 -9.93 6.68
C GLN A 39 -4.17 -10.50 7.90
N LYS A 40 -3.75 -11.77 7.87
CA LYS A 40 -3.06 -12.42 9.00
C LYS A 40 -1.76 -11.71 9.37
N LEU A 41 -1.06 -11.15 8.39
CA LEU A 41 0.18 -10.42 8.62
C LEU A 41 -0.07 -9.04 9.26
N LEU A 42 -1.00 -8.25 8.70
CA LEU A 42 -1.17 -6.84 9.06
C LEU A 42 -2.13 -6.62 10.23
N GLU A 43 -3.14 -7.47 10.39
CA GLU A 43 -4.14 -7.33 11.46
C GLU A 43 -3.54 -7.19 12.86
N PRO A 44 -2.60 -8.04 13.33
CA PRO A 44 -2.04 -7.89 14.67
C PRO A 44 -1.26 -6.57 14.82
N LEU A 45 -0.55 -6.12 13.78
CA LEU A 45 0.22 -4.87 13.80
C LEU A 45 -0.71 -3.66 13.90
N LEU A 46 -1.78 -3.64 13.11
CA LEU A 46 -2.78 -2.58 13.15
C LEU A 46 -3.50 -2.55 14.49
N ARG A 47 -3.81 -3.71 15.09
CA ARG A 47 -4.41 -3.77 16.43
C ARG A 47 -3.51 -3.16 17.50
N VAL A 48 -2.20 -3.39 17.44
CA VAL A 48 -1.25 -2.75 18.38
C VAL A 48 -1.26 -1.24 18.22
N ILE A 49 -1.14 -0.73 16.99
CA ILE A 49 -1.10 0.71 16.72
C ILE A 49 -2.41 1.40 17.17
N ILE A 50 -3.56 0.76 16.97
CA ILE A 50 -4.87 1.36 17.27
C ILE A 50 -5.24 1.24 18.75
N MET A 51 -4.93 0.10 19.38
CA MET A 51 -5.51 -0.24 20.69
C MET A 51 -4.53 -0.16 21.86
N ALA A 52 -3.22 -0.20 21.61
CA ALA A 52 -2.25 -0.23 22.69
C ALA A 52 -2.00 1.18 23.27
N PRO A 53 -1.97 1.36 24.60
CA PRO A 53 -1.89 2.68 25.24
C PRO A 53 -0.67 3.50 24.81
N GLU A 54 0.45 2.85 24.49
CA GLU A 54 1.68 3.52 24.06
C GLU A 54 1.54 4.28 22.74
N TRP A 55 0.53 3.96 21.92
CA TRP A 55 0.27 4.62 20.63
C TRP A 55 -0.83 5.69 20.71
N GLN A 56 -1.54 5.83 21.83
CA GLN A 56 -2.73 6.71 21.93
C GLN A 56 -2.45 8.20 21.74
N HIS A 57 -1.23 8.65 22.02
CA HIS A 57 -0.84 10.07 21.89
C HIS A 57 0.21 10.29 20.80
N VAL A 58 0.46 9.29 19.96
CA VAL A 58 1.43 9.40 18.86
C VAL A 58 0.76 10.12 17.68
N SER A 59 1.30 11.28 17.31
CA SER A 59 0.95 11.94 16.05
C SER A 59 1.91 11.50 14.95
N PHE A 60 1.35 11.13 13.79
CA PHE A 60 2.10 10.85 12.57
C PHE A 60 2.15 12.04 11.62
N GLU A 61 1.66 13.20 12.05
CA GLU A 61 1.77 14.42 11.26
C GLU A 61 3.23 14.87 11.22
N VAL A 62 3.78 14.98 10.02
CA VAL A 62 5.18 15.40 9.80
C VAL A 62 5.27 16.74 9.08
N ASP A 63 4.17 17.23 8.53
CA ASP A 63 4.11 18.54 7.89
C ASP A 63 3.95 19.63 8.93
N SER A 64 5.03 20.42 9.10
CA SER A 64 5.06 21.53 10.05
C SER A 64 3.97 22.58 9.85
N THR A 65 3.47 22.74 8.63
CA THR A 65 2.42 23.72 8.31
C THR A 65 1.03 23.26 8.76
N ARG A 66 0.89 21.97 9.11
CA ARG A 66 -0.38 21.35 9.51
C ARG A 66 -0.47 21.06 11.00
N PHE A 67 0.58 21.37 11.79
CA PHE A 67 0.48 21.31 13.23
C PHE A 67 -0.53 22.36 13.72
N GLU A 68 -1.41 21.98 14.64
CA GLU A 68 -2.29 22.94 15.31
C GLU A 68 -1.41 23.97 16.02
N VAL A 69 -1.40 25.19 15.48
CA VAL A 69 -0.74 26.32 16.12
C VAL A 69 -1.62 26.70 17.30
N LEU A 70 -1.28 26.21 18.49
CA LEU A 70 -1.79 26.74 19.75
C LEU A 70 -1.33 28.21 19.84
N PHE A 71 -2.21 29.14 19.47
CA PHE A 71 -2.12 30.54 19.86
C PHE A 71 -2.73 30.74 21.24
#